data_AF-A0AAD0XFU6-F1
#
_entry.id   AF-A0AAD0XFU6-F1
#
_cell.length_a   1.000
_cell.length_b   1.000
_cell.length_c   1.000
_cell.angle_alpha   90.00
_cell.angle_beta   90.00
_cell.angle_gamma   90.00
#
_symmetry.space_group_name_H-M   'P 1'
#
loop_
_entity.id
_entity.type
_entity.pdbx_description
1 polymer ?
#
loop_
_entity_poly.entity_id
_entity_poly.type
_entity_poly.pdbx_seq_one_letter_code
_entity_poly.pdbx_strand_id
1 'polypeptide(L)'
;MAVGLFTYFNQPTYGRCESFTKDLRGGKKDFHGAVYEVKLCGADITNGTKIRLQVFDRSGDLVAQRYFSYYLNSATERDLAEGTDSIIYFDSARESPMQSISMPPTKWDWISARLPLF
;
A
#
# COMPACT_ATOMS: atom_id res chain seq x y z
N MET A 1 -25.48 -1.31 -27.53
CA MET A 1 -25.01 -2.23 -26.48
C MET A 1 -23.51 -2.01 -26.31
N ALA A 2 -23.10 -1.23 -25.30
CA ALA A 2 -21.69 -0.89 -25.10
C ALA A 2 -20.97 -2.10 -24.51
N VAL A 3 -20.07 -2.71 -25.30
CA VAL A 3 -19.14 -3.73 -24.81
C VAL A 3 -18.02 -2.98 -24.10
N GLY A 4 -18.19 -2.77 -22.79
CA GLY A 4 -17.10 -2.35 -21.93
C GLY A 4 -16.11 -3.49 -21.82
N LEU A 5 -15.04 -3.44 -22.63
CA LEU A 5 -13.84 -4.23 -22.36
C LEU A 5 -13.25 -3.74 -21.03
N PHE A 6 -13.68 -4.36 -19.93
CA PHE A 6 -12.86 -4.41 -18.74
C PHE A 6 -11.66 -5.29 -19.09
N THR A 7 -10.58 -4.66 -19.52
CA THR A 7 -9.26 -5.27 -19.49
C THR A 7 -9.01 -5.67 -18.05
N TYR A 8 -9.25 -6.95 -17.74
CA TYR A 8 -8.76 -7.58 -16.54
C TYR A 8 -7.24 -7.54 -16.66
N PHE A 9 -6.67 -6.46 -16.16
CA PHE A 9 -5.26 -6.34 -15.85
C PHE A 9 -4.88 -7.62 -15.10
N ASN A 10 -3.81 -8.29 -15.55
CA ASN A 10 -3.14 -9.37 -14.84
C ASN A 10 -2.54 -8.80 -13.53
N GLN A 11 -3.40 -8.34 -12.62
CA GLN A 11 -2.99 -7.98 -11.28
C GLN A 11 -2.75 -9.29 -10.54
N PRO A 12 -1.58 -9.46 -9.91
CA PRO A 12 -1.31 -10.63 -9.11
C PRO A 12 -2.41 -10.74 -8.03
N THR A 13 -2.85 -11.96 -7.72
CA THR A 13 -3.95 -12.17 -6.78
C THR A 13 -3.49 -11.77 -5.37
N TYR A 14 -3.76 -10.52 -5.00
CA TYR A 14 -3.44 -10.00 -3.68
C TYR A 14 -4.35 -10.65 -2.65
N GLY A 15 -3.75 -11.42 -1.73
CA GLY A 15 -4.44 -12.17 -0.70
C GLY A 15 -3.81 -11.97 0.68
N ARG A 16 -4.33 -12.72 1.66
CA ARG A 16 -3.83 -12.71 3.06
C ARG A 16 -3.75 -11.30 3.66
N CYS A 17 -4.69 -10.44 3.31
CA CYS A 17 -4.62 -9.03 3.69
C CYS A 17 -4.60 -8.84 5.22
N GLU A 18 -5.37 -9.63 5.95
CA GLU A 18 -5.41 -9.53 7.42
C GLU A 18 -4.08 -9.93 8.06
N SER A 19 -3.48 -11.04 7.60
CA SER A 19 -2.16 -11.49 8.06
C SER A 19 -1.09 -10.44 7.75
N PHE A 20 -0.96 -10.01 6.49
CA PHE A 20 0.04 -9.01 6.10
C PHE A 20 -0.17 -7.66 6.80
N THR A 21 -1.42 -7.26 7.03
CA THR A 21 -1.71 -6.04 7.79
C THR A 21 -1.22 -6.14 9.23
N LYS A 22 -1.36 -7.31 9.85
CA LYS A 22 -0.90 -7.58 11.21
C LYS A 22 0.62 -7.72 11.29
N ASP A 23 1.21 -8.49 10.39
CA ASP A 23 2.66 -8.70 10.29
C ASP A 23 3.38 -7.36 10.07
N LEU A 24 2.93 -6.55 9.12
CA LEU A 24 3.62 -5.31 8.74
C LEU A 24 3.22 -4.10 9.61
N ARG A 25 2.59 -4.30 10.78
CA ARG A 25 2.15 -3.23 11.69
C ARG A 25 1.28 -2.15 11.04
N GLY A 26 0.43 -2.53 10.09
CA GLY A 26 -0.59 -1.67 9.50
C GLY A 26 -1.75 -1.42 10.46
N GLY A 27 -2.96 -1.65 10.01
CA GLY A 27 -4.17 -1.49 10.82
C GLY A 27 -4.56 -0.01 10.97
N LYS A 28 -5.27 0.31 12.05
CA LYS A 28 -5.75 1.67 12.29
C LYS A 28 -4.63 2.56 12.84
N LYS A 29 -4.46 3.71 12.24
CA LYS A 29 -3.46 4.74 12.57
C LYS A 29 -4.17 6.06 12.80
N ASP A 30 -3.83 6.76 13.88
CA ASP A 30 -4.34 8.10 14.15
C ASP A 30 -3.29 9.12 13.73
N PHE A 31 -3.68 10.07 12.89
CA PHE A 31 -2.84 11.19 12.49
C PHE A 31 -3.64 12.48 12.67
N HIS A 32 -3.19 13.34 13.60
CA HIS A 32 -3.83 14.63 13.90
C HIS A 32 -5.33 14.52 14.19
N GLY A 33 -5.76 13.44 14.86
CA GLY A 33 -7.17 13.17 15.17
C GLY A 33 -8.01 12.65 13.99
N ALA A 34 -7.38 12.39 12.84
CA ALA A 34 -7.97 11.65 11.74
C ALA A 34 -7.49 10.20 11.78
N VAL A 35 -8.45 9.28 11.89
CA VAL A 35 -8.18 7.83 11.89
C VAL A 35 -8.15 7.32 10.46
N TYR A 36 -7.08 6.62 10.12
CA TYR A 36 -6.88 5.96 8.84
C TYR A 36 -6.69 4.46 9.03
N GLU A 37 -7.23 3.66 8.12
CA GLU A 37 -7.07 2.21 8.13
C GLU A 37 -6.09 1.80 7.03
N VAL A 38 -4.91 1.32 7.44
CA VAL A 38 -3.89 0.81 6.54
C VAL A 38 -4.11 -0.69 6.34
N LYS A 39 -4.52 -1.09 5.15
CA LYS A 39 -4.63 -2.50 4.73
C LYS A 39 -3.48 -2.86 3.81
N LEU A 40 -2.82 -3.98 4.12
CA LEU A 40 -1.75 -4.53 3.32
C LEU A 40 -2.14 -5.90 2.81
N CYS A 41 -2.07 -6.13 1.51
CA CYS A 41 -2.32 -7.42 0.89
C CYS A 41 -1.07 -7.89 0.17
N GLY A 42 -0.71 -9.17 0.32
CA GLY A 42 0.47 -9.74 -0.32
C GLY A 42 0.11 -10.67 -1.46
N ALA A 43 0.97 -10.69 -2.48
CA ALA A 43 0.94 -11.65 -3.56
C ALA A 43 2.33 -12.23 -3.77
N ASP A 44 2.43 -13.56 -3.84
CA ASP A 44 3.70 -14.22 -4.11
C ASP A 44 4.10 -14.02 -5.56
N ILE A 45 5.37 -13.69 -5.79
CA ILE A 45 5.97 -13.53 -7.11
C ILE A 45 7.25 -14.39 -7.17
N THR A 46 7.73 -14.70 -8.38
CA THR A 46 8.82 -15.66 -8.62
C THR A 46 10.09 -15.43 -7.78
N ASN A 47 10.39 -14.18 -7.39
CA ASN A 47 11.58 -13.84 -6.60
C ASN A 47 11.29 -13.10 -5.28
N GLY A 48 10.04 -13.07 -4.81
CA GLY A 48 9.69 -12.29 -3.63
C GLY A 48 8.21 -12.22 -3.35
N THR A 49 7.80 -11.18 -2.67
CA THR A 49 6.38 -10.92 -2.40
C THR A 49 6.07 -9.48 -2.72
N LYS A 50 5.03 -9.28 -3.52
CA LYS A 50 4.49 -7.96 -3.83
C LYS A 50 3.43 -7.60 -2.82
N ILE A 51 3.60 -6.47 -2.15
CA ILE A 51 2.64 -5.93 -1.20
C ILE A 51 1.90 -4.76 -1.84
N ARG A 52 0.58 -4.78 -1.68
CA ARG A 52 -0.30 -3.64 -1.96
C ARG A 52 -0.69 -3.01 -0.64
N LEU A 53 -0.23 -1.78 -0.43
CA LEU A 53 -0.60 -0.94 0.71
C LEU A 53 -1.71 -0.01 0.28
N GLN A 54 -2.81 -0.05 1.03
CA GLN A 54 -3.98 0.80 0.83
C GLN A 54 -4.27 1.51 2.14
N VAL A 55 -4.41 2.82 2.07
CA VAL A 55 -4.81 3.64 3.20
C VAL A 55 -6.22 4.11 2.95
N PHE A 56 -7.10 3.76 3.86
CA PHE A 56 -8.50 4.17 3.87
C PHE A 56 -8.70 5.24 4.93
N ASP A 57 -9.57 6.21 4.67
CA ASP A 57 -10.00 7.14 5.71
C ASP A 57 -11.05 6.49 6.63
N ARG A 58 -11.56 7.27 7.59
CA ARG A 58 -12.66 6.88 8.47
C ARG A 58 -13.96 6.55 7.73
N SER A 59 -14.19 7.15 6.56
CA SER A 59 -15.36 6.93 5.70
C SER A 59 -15.25 5.60 4.93
N GLY A 60 -14.05 4.99 4.90
CA GLY A 60 -13.76 3.82 4.07
C GLY A 60 -13.30 4.17 2.66
N ASP A 61 -13.00 5.44 2.40
CA ASP A 61 -12.54 5.95 1.12
C ASP A 61 -11.03 5.70 0.95
N LEU A 62 -10.63 5.19 -0.21
CA LEU A 62 -9.21 4.98 -0.53
C LEU A 62 -8.51 6.33 -0.73
N VAL A 63 -7.67 6.72 0.22
CA VAL A 63 -6.99 8.02 0.22
C VAL A 63 -5.54 7.94 -0.26
N ALA A 64 -4.90 6.79 -0.10
CA ALA A 64 -3.58 6.54 -0.66
C ALA A 64 -3.44 5.06 -1.03
N GLN A 65 -2.73 4.78 -2.11
CA GLN A 65 -2.42 3.41 -2.53
C GLN A 65 -1.00 3.36 -3.04
N ARG A 66 -0.21 2.38 -2.58
CA ARG A 66 1.16 2.12 -3.02
C ARG A 66 1.38 0.63 -3.20
N TYR A 67 2.31 0.31 -4.10
CA TYR A 67 2.72 -1.05 -4.39
C TYR A 67 4.22 -1.12 -4.21
N PHE A 68 4.68 -2.08 -3.42
CA PHE A 68 6.10 -2.34 -3.21
C PHE A 68 6.37 -3.83 -3.25
N SER A 69 7.61 -4.22 -3.51
CA SER A 69 8.00 -5.64 -3.51
C SER A 69 9.25 -5.81 -2.69
N TYR A 70 9.26 -6.79 -1.80
CA TYR A 70 10.49 -7.21 -1.14
C TYR A 70 10.93 -8.56 -1.70
N TYR A 71 12.24 -8.69 -1.90
CA TYR A 71 12.87 -9.93 -2.33
C TYR A 71 13.22 -10.76 -1.10
N LEU A 72 13.12 -12.09 -1.20
CA LEU A 72 13.41 -13.00 -0.07
C LEU A 72 14.85 -12.87 0.45
N ASN A 73 15.80 -12.37 -0.37
CA ASN A 73 17.19 -12.14 0.05
C ASN A 73 17.42 -10.78 0.73
N SER A 74 16.42 -9.90 0.73
CA SER A 74 16.55 -8.54 1.21
C SER A 74 16.38 -8.53 2.73
N ALA A 75 17.46 -8.22 3.45
CA ALA A 75 17.45 -8.05 4.91
C ALA A 75 16.78 -6.74 5.38
N THR A 76 15.99 -6.10 4.51
CA THR A 76 15.37 -4.82 4.79
C THR A 76 14.18 -5.01 5.73
N GLU A 77 14.01 -4.09 6.68
CA GLU A 77 12.84 -4.06 7.57
C GLU A 77 11.56 -4.08 6.75
N ARG A 78 10.68 -5.04 7.05
CA ARG A 78 9.43 -5.24 6.31
C ARG A 78 8.28 -4.47 6.96
N ASP A 79 8.39 -4.19 8.25
CA ASP A 79 7.35 -3.53 9.01
C ASP A 79 7.17 -2.08 8.58
N LEU A 80 5.92 -1.62 8.58
CA LEU A 80 5.62 -0.21 8.43
C LEU A 80 6.14 0.53 9.66
N ALA A 81 6.99 1.51 9.41
CA ALA A 81 7.36 2.47 10.42
C ALA A 81 6.32 3.61 10.43
N GLU A 82 5.84 3.94 11.61
CA GLU A 82 4.91 5.04 11.82
C GLU A 82 5.72 6.29 12.14
N GLY A 83 5.73 7.26 11.23
CA GLY A 83 6.23 8.60 11.49
C GLY A 83 5.13 9.50 12.06
N THR A 84 5.50 10.67 12.56
CA THR A 84 4.55 11.65 13.14
C THR A 84 3.43 12.05 12.17
N ASP A 85 3.80 12.21 10.89
CA ASP A 85 2.93 12.70 9.80
C ASP A 85 3.17 11.92 8.52
N SER A 86 3.65 10.68 8.64
CA SER A 86 3.90 9.85 7.48
C SER A 86 3.96 8.38 7.83
N ILE A 87 3.58 7.54 6.87
CA ILE A 87 3.76 6.10 6.94
C ILE A 87 5.03 5.78 6.15
N ILE A 88 6.04 5.25 6.83
CA ILE A 88 7.31 4.85 6.22
C ILE A 88 7.18 3.36 5.86
N TYR A 89 7.50 3.02 4.61
CA TYR A 89 7.52 1.66 4.10
C TYR A 89 8.81 1.42 3.33
N PHE A 90 9.25 0.16 3.27
CA PHE A 90 10.48 -0.20 2.60
C PHE A 90 10.19 -1.01 1.32
N ASP A 91 10.65 -0.49 0.19
CA ASP A 91 10.54 -1.09 -1.13
C ASP A 91 11.91 -1.50 -1.67
N SER A 92 12.29 -2.76 -1.48
CA SER A 92 13.56 -3.29 -1.96
C SER A 92 13.70 -3.29 -3.49
N ALA A 93 12.61 -3.05 -4.24
CA ALA A 93 12.67 -2.91 -5.69
C ALA A 93 13.17 -1.54 -6.16
N ARG A 94 13.24 -0.54 -5.27
CA ARG A 94 13.69 0.82 -5.57
C ARG A 94 15.15 1.03 -5.16
N GLU A 95 15.82 1.93 -5.87
CA GLU A 95 17.20 2.34 -5.57
C GLU A 95 17.31 2.96 -4.17
N SER A 96 16.27 3.69 -3.74
CA SER A 96 16.07 4.11 -2.35
C SER A 96 14.97 3.25 -1.71
N PRO A 97 15.32 2.25 -0.88
CA PRO A 97 14.34 1.34 -0.34
C PRO A 97 13.40 2.02 0.65
N MET A 98 13.88 3.01 1.41
CA MET A 98 13.01 3.76 2.32
C MET A 98 12.11 4.71 1.55
N GLN A 99 10.80 4.53 1.67
CA GLN A 99 9.77 5.37 1.09
C GLN A 99 8.84 5.87 2.19
N SER A 100 8.23 7.03 2.00
CA SER A 100 7.26 7.56 2.95
C SER A 100 6.01 8.04 2.23
N ILE A 101 4.88 7.89 2.90
CA ILE A 101 3.58 8.40 2.48
C ILE A 101 3.23 9.51 3.46
N SER A 102 3.23 10.76 3.00
CA SER A 102 2.82 11.90 3.82
C SER A 102 1.35 11.77 4.21
N MET A 103 1.07 12.02 5.50
CA MET A 103 -0.23 11.98 6.12
C MET A 103 -0.56 13.37 6.68
N PRO A 104 -1.78 13.91 6.49
CA PRO A 104 -2.81 13.42 5.59
C PRO A 104 -2.36 13.50 4.11
N PRO A 105 -2.76 12.53 3.27
CA PRO A 105 -2.43 12.57 1.86
C PRO A 105 -3.11 13.76 1.21
N THR A 106 -2.41 14.43 0.30
CA THR A 106 -2.97 15.57 -0.42
C THR A 106 -4.14 15.12 -1.30
N LYS A 107 -5.05 16.05 -1.64
CA LYS A 107 -6.17 15.76 -2.57
C LYS A 107 -5.70 15.16 -3.90
N TRP A 108 -4.50 15.52 -4.36
CA TRP A 108 -3.88 14.92 -5.53
C TRP A 108 -3.48 13.46 -5.33
N ASP A 109 -2.98 13.09 -4.14
CA ASP A 109 -2.69 11.69 -3.82
C ASP A 109 -3.97 10.84 -3.78
N TRP A 110 -5.10 11.41 -3.33
CA TRP A 110 -6.41 10.73 -3.37
C TRP A 110 -6.87 10.43 -4.80
N ILE A 111 -6.63 11.36 -5.71
CA ILE A 111 -6.96 11.22 -7.14
C ILE A 111 -6.03 10.17 -7.76
N SER A 112 -4.72 10.28 -7.52
CA SER A 112 -3.71 9.33 -8.00
C SER A 112 -3.88 7.92 -7.43
N ALA A 113 -4.39 7.77 -6.20
CA ALA A 113 -4.66 6.46 -5.60
C ALA A 113 -5.85 5.74 -6.28
N ARG A 114 -6.80 6.51 -6.83
CA ARG A 114 -7.98 6.01 -7.55
C ARG A 114 -7.74 5.87 -9.06
N LEU A 115 -6.75 6.57 -9.61
CA LEU A 115 -6.33 6.41 -11.00
C LEU A 115 -5.27 5.30 -11.10
N PRO A 116 -5.45 4.29 -11.96
CA PRO A 116 -4.36 3.39 -12.32
C PRO A 116 -3.40 4.15 -13.24
N LEU A 117 -2.57 5.02 -12.66
CA LEU A 117 -1.51 5.68 -13.42
C LEU A 117 -0.39 4.65 -13.66
N PHE A 118 -0.58 3.91 -14.75
CA PHE A 118 0.36 3.18 -15.62
C PHE A 118 1.50 2.38 -14.97
#